data_AF-A0A0Z8V900-F1
#
_entry.id   AF-A0A0Z8V900-F1
#
_cell.length_a   1.000
_cell.length_b   1.000
_cell.length_c   1.000
_cell.angle_alpha   90.00
_cell.angle_beta   90.00
_cell.angle_gamma   90.00
#
_symmetry.space_group_name_H-M   'P 1'
#
loop_
_entity.id
_entity.type
_entity.pdbx_description
1 polymer ?
#
loop_
_entity_poly.entity_id
_entity_poly.type
_entity_poly.pdbx_seq_one_letter_code
_entity_poly.pdbx_strand_id
1 'polypeptide(L)'
;MQTVTLHNGVEMPTVGFGVFQIPDPETCQQVVEEAIRTGYRLIDTAQAYGNEEAVGQAIRNAGVPREELFITTKLWISDMNYQGAKEAFATSMEKLGLDYLDLYLLHQPVGDTFGGTLS
;
A
#
# COMPACT_ATOMS: atom_id res chain seq x y z
N MET A 1 2.76 19.30 6.59
CA MET A 1 1.80 18.30 7.14
C MET A 1 2.37 17.76 8.45
N GLN A 2 1.53 17.40 9.43
CA GLN A 2 2.03 16.84 10.68
C GLN A 2 2.47 15.39 10.48
N THR A 3 3.62 15.03 11.05
CA THR A 3 4.23 13.70 10.98
C THR A 3 4.46 13.13 12.38
N VAL A 4 4.62 11.81 12.45
CA VAL A 4 5.15 11.08 13.59
C VAL A 4 6.42 10.34 13.16
N THR A 5 7.45 10.35 13.99
CA THR A 5 8.68 9.62 13.73
C THR A 5 8.52 8.17 14.20
N LEU A 6 8.66 7.22 13.27
CA LEU A 6 8.70 5.80 13.58
C LEU A 6 10.00 5.44 14.31
N HIS A 7 10.04 4.28 14.95
CA HIS A 7 11.19 3.87 15.77
C HIS A 7 12.52 3.76 14.99
N ASN A 8 12.46 3.69 13.66
CA ASN A 8 13.60 3.64 12.75
C ASN A 8 13.96 5.01 12.14
N GLY A 9 13.33 6.09 12.61
CA GLY A 9 13.61 7.47 12.16
C GLY A 9 12.81 7.92 10.94
N VAL A 10 12.03 7.04 10.30
CA VAL A 10 11.17 7.41 9.16
C VAL A 10 10.03 8.30 9.65
N GLU A 11 9.76 9.39 8.92
CA GLU A 11 8.63 10.28 9.20
C GLU A 11 7.37 9.83 8.47
N MET A 12 6.33 9.47 9.21
CA MET A 12 5.04 9.05 8.67
C MET A 12 4.01 10.16 8.86
N PRO A 13 3.26 10.57 7.82
CA PRO A 13 2.13 11.47 7.98
C PRO A 13 1.10 10.95 8.98
N THR A 14 0.59 11.82 9.85
CA THR A 14 -0.44 11.44 10.84
C THR A 14 -1.84 11.35 10.25
N VAL A 15 -2.03 11.86 9.02
CA VAL A 15 -3.30 11.82 8.29
C VAL A 15 -3.03 11.18 6.92
N GLY A 16 -3.87 10.21 6.57
CA GLY A 16 -3.77 9.49 5.32
C GLY A 16 -5.12 9.14 4.72
N PHE A 17 -5.08 8.71 3.46
CA PHE A 17 -6.24 8.37 2.67
C PHE A 17 -6.28 6.86 2.42
N GLY A 18 -7.31 6.19 2.91
CA GLY A 18 -7.51 4.74 2.74
C GLY A 18 -8.46 4.43 1.59
N VAL A 19 -8.15 3.40 0.80
CA VAL A 19 -8.91 3.04 -0.42
C VAL A 19 -9.73 1.75 -0.31
N PHE A 20 -9.99 1.29 0.92
CA PHE A 20 -10.83 0.11 1.14
C PHE A 20 -12.26 0.33 0.63
N GLN A 21 -12.86 -0.69 0.04
CA GLN A 21 -14.22 -0.65 -0.52
C GLN A 21 -14.45 0.37 -1.65
N ILE A 22 -13.40 0.67 -2.42
CA ILE A 22 -13.50 1.40 -3.69
C ILE A 22 -13.20 0.41 -4.83
N PRO A 23 -14.18 -0.43 -5.21
CA PRO A 23 -13.96 -1.56 -6.13
C PRO A 23 -13.84 -1.12 -7.59
N ASP A 24 -14.42 0.01 -7.95
CA ASP A 24 -14.34 0.55 -9.31
C ASP A 24 -12.94 1.18 -9.53
N PRO A 25 -12.13 0.67 -10.47
CA PRO A 25 -10.76 1.14 -10.64
C PRO A 25 -10.67 2.61 -11.07
N GLU A 26 -11.58 3.07 -11.92
CA GLU A 26 -11.60 4.47 -12.38
C GLU A 26 -11.90 5.41 -11.22
N THR A 27 -12.94 5.10 -10.43
CA THR A 27 -13.27 5.85 -9.21
C THR A 27 -12.10 5.84 -8.24
N CYS A 28 -11.48 4.68 -7.99
CA CYS A 28 -10.32 4.55 -7.10
C CYS A 28 -9.16 5.44 -7.55
N GLN A 29 -8.84 5.44 -8.84
CA GLN A 29 -7.79 6.30 -9.37
C GLN A 29 -8.14 7.78 -9.15
N GLN A 30 -9.35 8.21 -9.55
CA GLN A 30 -9.78 9.61 -9.47
C GLN A 30 -9.73 10.16 -8.03
N VAL A 31 -10.24 9.41 -7.05
CA VAL A 31 -10.27 9.88 -5.66
C VAL A 31 -8.88 9.90 -5.03
N VAL A 32 -7.97 9.00 -5.41
CA VAL A 32 -6.58 9.03 -4.94
C VAL A 32 -5.83 10.20 -5.55
N GLU A 33 -6.01 10.47 -6.84
CA GLU A 33 -5.43 11.66 -7.47
C GLU A 33 -5.91 12.95 -6.78
N GLU A 34 -7.20 13.05 -6.49
CA GLU A 34 -7.77 14.21 -5.79
C GLU A 34 -7.25 14.32 -4.34
N ALA A 35 -7.13 13.21 -3.61
CA ALA A 35 -6.53 13.19 -2.28
C ALA A 35 -5.09 13.75 -2.33
N ILE A 36 -4.27 13.32 -3.29
CA ILE A 36 -2.90 13.82 -3.43
C ILE A 36 -2.88 15.31 -3.79
N ARG A 37 -3.73 15.76 -4.73
CA ARG A 37 -3.84 17.17 -5.15
C ARG A 37 -4.31 18.08 -4.01
N THR A 38 -5.20 17.59 -3.15
CA THR A 38 -5.72 18.34 -1.99
C THR A 38 -4.76 18.39 -0.81
N GLY A 39 -3.66 17.64 -0.84
CA GLY A 39 -2.57 17.74 0.13
C GLY A 39 -2.29 16.49 0.96
N TYR A 40 -3.03 15.39 0.76
CA TYR A 40 -2.66 14.11 1.38
C TYR A 40 -1.30 13.67 0.84
N ARG A 41 -0.48 13.11 1.72
CA ARG A 41 0.75 12.40 1.30
C ARG A 41 0.81 10.95 1.75
N LEU A 42 -0.05 10.50 2.67
CA LEU A 42 -0.15 9.08 3.00
C LEU A 42 -1.31 8.43 2.25
N ILE A 43 -1.02 7.38 1.49
CA ILE A 43 -2.02 6.54 0.81
C ILE A 43 -1.93 5.11 1.36
N ASP A 44 -3.06 4.59 1.83
CA ASP A 44 -3.19 3.24 2.37
C ASP A 44 -4.05 2.37 1.45
N THR A 45 -3.44 1.30 0.93
CA THR A 45 -4.10 0.23 0.17
C THR A 45 -3.74 -1.15 0.74
N ALA A 46 -4.16 -2.23 0.08
CA ALA A 46 -3.77 -3.59 0.40
C ALA A 46 -3.95 -4.49 -0.83
N GLN A 47 -3.16 -5.56 -0.91
CA GLN A 47 -3.32 -6.63 -1.91
C GLN A 47 -4.78 -7.10 -2.01
N ALA A 48 -5.43 -7.30 -0.85
CA ALA A 48 -6.80 -7.82 -0.76
C ALA A 48 -7.88 -6.85 -1.28
N TYR A 49 -7.56 -5.56 -1.48
CA TYR A 49 -8.52 -4.58 -1.97
C TYR A 49 -8.68 -4.64 -3.49
N GLY A 50 -7.72 -5.26 -4.19
CA GLY A 50 -7.79 -5.45 -5.64
C GLY A 50 -7.63 -4.16 -6.46
N ASN A 51 -7.20 -3.06 -5.85
CA ASN A 51 -7.13 -1.73 -6.49
C ASN A 51 -5.73 -1.09 -6.48
N GLU A 52 -4.68 -1.86 -6.18
CA GLU A 52 -3.29 -1.39 -6.20
C GLU A 52 -2.87 -0.79 -7.55
N GLU A 53 -3.37 -1.33 -8.66
CA GLU A 53 -3.05 -0.84 -10.02
C GLU A 53 -3.63 0.56 -10.26
N ALA A 54 -4.85 0.81 -9.78
CA ALA A 54 -5.49 2.13 -9.84
C ALA A 54 -4.77 3.15 -8.94
N VAL A 55 -4.32 2.72 -7.75
CA VAL A 55 -3.49 3.55 -6.86
C VAL A 55 -2.17 3.91 -7.51
N GLY A 56 -1.50 2.95 -8.15
CA GLY A 56 -0.26 3.17 -8.90
C GLY A 56 -0.44 4.20 -10.02
N GLN A 57 -1.54 4.09 -10.77
CA GLN A 57 -1.86 5.06 -11.82
C GLN A 57 -2.10 6.46 -11.26
N ALA A 58 -2.80 6.57 -10.13
CA ALA A 58 -3.05 7.85 -9.47
C ALA A 58 -1.75 8.51 -8.97
N ILE A 59 -0.83 7.74 -8.39
CA ILE A 59 0.49 8.24 -7.94
C ILE A 59 1.25 8.87 -9.11
N ARG A 60 1.29 8.20 -10.28
CA ARG A 60 1.96 8.71 -11.48
C ARG A 60 1.31 9.98 -12.05
N ASN A 61 -0.02 10.06 -11.98
CA ASN A 61 -0.80 11.14 -12.59
C ASN A 61 -1.02 12.36 -11.69
N ALA A 62 -0.82 12.23 -10.37
CA ALA A 62 -1.11 13.30 -9.42
C ALA A 62 -0.12 14.48 -9.52
N GLY A 63 1.02 14.30 -10.18
CA GLY A 63 2.02 15.37 -10.39
C GLY A 63 2.82 15.75 -9.15
N VAL A 64 2.85 14.88 -8.14
CA VAL A 64 3.65 15.02 -6.91
C VAL A 64 4.84 14.06 -6.98
N PRO A 65 6.06 14.50 -6.62
CA PRO A 65 7.23 13.61 -6.58
C PRO A 65 6.99 12.39 -5.68
N ARG A 66 7.46 11.22 -6.11
CA ARG A 66 7.22 9.95 -5.40
C ARG A 66 7.76 10.01 -3.96
N GLU A 67 8.90 10.65 -3.75
CA GLU A 67 9.56 10.84 -2.46
C GLU A 67 8.80 11.75 -1.48
N GLU A 68 7.81 12.51 -1.97
CA GLU A 68 6.91 13.26 -1.09
C GLU A 68 5.74 12.41 -0.59
N LEU A 69 5.52 11.22 -1.16
CA LEU A 69 4.41 10.33 -0.83
C LEU A 69 4.85 9.21 0.11
N PHE A 70 3.96 8.84 1.02
CA PHE A 70 4.07 7.72 1.93
C PHE A 70 3.05 6.65 1.53
N ILE A 71 3.50 5.59 0.88
CA ILE A 71 2.64 4.53 0.34
C ILE A 71 2.68 3.30 1.23
N THR A 72 1.51 2.87 1.67
CA THR A 72 1.31 1.65 2.47
C THR A 72 0.50 0.62 1.69
N THR A 73 0.99 -0.62 1.63
CA THR A 73 0.19 -1.79 1.24
C THR A 73 0.40 -2.94 2.24
N LYS A 74 -0.38 -4.01 2.10
CA LYS A 74 -0.50 -5.06 3.11
C LYS A 74 -0.51 -6.45 2.47
N LEU A 75 0.25 -7.37 3.06
CA LEU A 75 0.27 -8.79 2.71
C LEU A 75 -1.04 -9.46 3.13
N TRP A 76 -1.71 -10.13 2.19
CA TRP A 76 -2.91 -10.89 2.49
C TRP A 76 -2.61 -12.27 3.09
N ILE A 77 -3.57 -12.80 3.86
CA ILE A 77 -3.41 -14.04 4.64
C ILE A 77 -3.08 -15.28 3.80
N SER A 78 -3.47 -15.30 2.51
CA SER A 78 -3.17 -16.40 1.60
C SER A 78 -1.66 -16.60 1.39
N ASP A 79 -0.87 -15.56 1.59
CA ASP A 79 0.54 -15.50 1.21
C ASP A 79 1.45 -15.33 2.44
N MET A 80 0.93 -15.55 3.66
CA MET A 80 1.66 -15.42 4.94
C MET A 80 2.64 -16.57 5.23
N ASN A 81 3.47 -16.91 4.26
CA ASN A 81 4.67 -17.73 4.41
C ASN A 81 5.87 -17.03 3.76
N TYR A 82 7.10 -17.50 3.99
CA TYR A 82 8.30 -16.79 3.54
C TYR A 82 8.35 -16.56 2.02
N GLN A 83 8.07 -17.60 1.23
CA GLN A 83 8.15 -17.51 -0.23
C GLN A 83 6.95 -16.74 -0.80
N GLY A 84 5.74 -17.04 -0.31
CA GLY A 84 4.51 -16.33 -0.67
C GLY A 84 4.59 -14.83 -0.39
N ALA A 85 5.17 -14.42 0.74
CA ALA A 85 5.33 -13.02 1.07
C ALA A 85 6.24 -12.28 0.08
N LYS A 86 7.31 -12.94 -0.41
CA LYS A 86 8.22 -12.34 -1.41
C LYS A 86 7.54 -12.19 -2.77
N GLU A 87 6.78 -13.20 -3.18
CA GLU A 87 6.02 -13.19 -4.44
C GLU A 87 4.89 -12.16 -4.39
N ALA A 88 4.09 -12.15 -3.33
CA ALA A 88 3.02 -11.18 -3.12
C ALA A 88 3.55 -9.74 -3.04
N PHE A 89 4.67 -9.52 -2.35
CA PHE A 89 5.34 -8.21 -2.34
C PHE A 89 5.73 -7.78 -3.76
N ALA A 90 6.39 -8.65 -4.54
CA ALA A 90 6.77 -8.34 -5.91
C ALA A 90 5.56 -8.02 -6.80
N THR A 91 4.46 -8.77 -6.66
CA THR A 91 3.20 -8.48 -7.36
C THR A 91 2.60 -7.12 -6.96
N SER A 92 2.59 -6.78 -5.67
CA SER A 92 2.14 -5.45 -5.22
C SER A 92 3.01 -4.33 -5.79
N MET A 93 4.33 -4.51 -5.82
CA MET A 93 5.27 -3.53 -6.40
C MET A 93 5.02 -3.32 -7.90
N GLU A 94 4.79 -4.41 -8.65
CA GLU A 94 4.45 -4.36 -10.08
C GLU A 94 3.15 -3.61 -10.32
N LYS A 95 2.08 -3.97 -9.60
CA LYS A 95 0.76 -3.30 -9.71
C LYS A 95 0.84 -1.82 -9.38
N LEU A 96 1.50 -1.47 -8.28
CA LEU A 96 1.69 -0.07 -7.89
C LEU A 96 2.63 0.65 -8.87
N GLY A 97 3.52 -0.07 -9.55
CA GLY A 97 4.55 0.48 -10.42
C GLY A 97 5.55 1.34 -9.66
N LEU A 98 6.03 0.83 -8.52
CA LEU A 98 6.96 1.52 -7.62
C LEU A 98 8.27 0.74 -7.47
N ASP A 99 9.36 1.43 -7.12
CA ASP A 99 10.64 0.79 -6.80
C ASP A 99 10.80 0.52 -5.29
N TYR A 100 10.04 1.22 -4.45
CA TYR A 100 10.00 1.01 -2.99
C TYR A 100 8.63 1.33 -2.39
N LEU A 101 8.37 0.77 -1.20
CA LEU A 101 7.25 1.09 -0.32
C LEU A 101 7.77 1.76 0.95
N ASP A 102 6.95 2.67 1.50
CA ASP A 102 7.26 3.35 2.75
C ASP A 102 6.89 2.49 3.96
N LEU A 103 5.85 1.66 3.81
CA LEU A 103 5.41 0.72 4.83
C LEU A 103 4.73 -0.52 4.20
N TYR A 104 5.11 -1.70 4.69
CA TYR A 104 4.48 -2.97 4.34
C TYR A 104 4.03 -3.70 5.60
N LEU A 105 2.75 -4.08 5.66
CA LEU A 105 2.13 -4.63 6.88
C LEU A 105 1.60 -6.05 6.65
N LEU A 106 1.58 -6.84 7.72
CA LEU A 106 0.72 -8.03 7.78
C LEU A 106 -0.73 -7.56 7.96
N HIS A 107 -1.62 -7.91 7.02
CA HIS A 107 -2.98 -7.36 7.02
C HIS A 107 -3.84 -7.91 8.18
N GLN A 108 -3.57 -9.14 8.62
CA GLN A 108 -4.24 -9.75 9.76
C GLN A 108 -3.24 -10.55 10.59
N PRO A 109 -3.45 -10.68 11.91
CA PRO A 109 -2.61 -11.47 12.80
C PRO A 109 -2.98 -12.96 12.70
N VAL A 110 -3.00 -13.49 11.48
CA VAL A 110 -3.21 -14.90 11.23
C VAL A 110 -1.81 -15.46 10.97
N GLY A 111 -1.34 -16.36 11.83
CA GLY A 111 -0.08 -17.06 11.61
C GLY A 111 -0.19 -17.98 10.39
N ASP A 112 0.75 -18.90 10.26
CA ASP A 112 0.67 -19.97 9.27
C ASP A 112 -0.47 -20.95 9.60
N THR A 113 -1.71 -20.57 9.29
CA THR A 113 -2.91 -21.37 9.59
C THR A 113 -3.35 -22.23 8.42
N PHE A 114 -2.74 -22.06 7.24
CA PHE A 114 -3.10 -22.81 6.02
C PHE A 114 -2.04 -23.82 5.56
N GLY A 115 -0.97 -24.05 6.31
CA GLY A 115 -0.21 -25.31 6.23
C GLY A 115 1.19 -25.24 5.66
N GLY A 116 2.02 -24.29 6.10
CA GLY A 116 3.46 -24.48 6.17
C GLY A 116 3.82 -25.11 7.52
N THR A 117 3.45 -26.38 7.71
CA THR A 117 4.25 -27.18 8.66
C THR A 117 5.69 -27.13 8.12
N LEU A 118 6.60 -26.55 8.90
CA LEU A 118 8.02 -26.79 8.71
C LEU A 118 8.25 -28.31 8.86
N SER A 119 8.24 -29.01 7.72
CA SER A 119 8.79 -30.35 7.55
C SER A 119 10.03 -30.27 6.68
#